data_AF-A0A3Q2CQH3-F1
#
_entry.id   AF-A0A3Q2CQH3-F1
#
_cell.length_a   1.000
_cell.length_b   1.000
_cell.length_c   1.000
_cell.angle_alpha   90.00
_cell.angle_beta   90.00
_cell.angle_gamma   90.00
#
_symmetry.space_group_name_H-M   'P 1'
#
loop_
_entity.id
_entity.type
_entity.pdbx_description
1 polymer ?
#
loop_
_entity_poly.entity_id
_entity_poly.type
_entity_poly.pdbx_seq_one_letter_code
_entity_poly.pdbx_strand_id
1 'polypeptide(L)'
;MIAAHRAGIPVFVTGGIGGVHRDGQNSLDISADLTELGRTPIAVISAGVKSVLDIARTLEFLETQGVCVSTFGASKNFPAFFTPNSGFTSACNVHNPDEAADLIASALSLGLQSGVLIAVPIPEEHAAVGHQIQEAIETALTAVSVQGIKGRDVTPFILQKVSELTQGKSLQANIALIHNNAKVGSQIACALSNQDVGKPQKDSDVVIIGGINVDFINLSFFQFGQTNPGSVCQSFGGVGRNIADSLSRLDKRPLFISVTGADANGDAVFNYCKHMNTSGVARLEKQNTATYCAVINQNGELTLGLGDMDIHKQITEQYVSQFEKQISSAKLVCLDGNLPAPTINYVCNLAGKYNFNIWYEPTDTEKACKPFLSDAWKYLSYSSPNMAELCMMNKTLGHTVPEGNFYYDDVPGNDMFLYRQQRKQHHLLGSGGLSTFSTRGRLRSYS
;
A
#
# COMPACT_ATOMS: atom_id res chain seq x y z
N MET A 1 -11.67 -1.62 -18.63
CA MET A 1 -11.39 -1.84 -17.20
C MET A 1 -10.09 -2.60 -16.98
N ILE A 2 -9.99 -3.89 -17.34
CA ILE A 2 -8.77 -4.72 -17.15
C ILE A 2 -7.48 -4.03 -17.64
N ALA A 3 -7.47 -3.57 -18.90
CA ALA A 3 -6.29 -2.92 -19.48
C ALA A 3 -5.92 -1.62 -18.76
N ALA A 4 -6.91 -0.82 -18.35
CA ALA A 4 -6.70 0.42 -17.61
C ALA A 4 -6.10 0.15 -16.23
N HIS A 5 -6.66 -0.80 -15.47
CA HIS A 5 -6.13 -1.21 -14.18
C HIS A 5 -4.69 -1.74 -14.29
N ARG A 6 -4.40 -2.61 -15.28
CA ARG A 6 -3.04 -3.11 -15.53
C ARG A 6 -2.05 -2.00 -15.93
N ALA A 7 -2.52 -0.92 -16.53
CA ALA A 7 -1.72 0.24 -16.87
C ALA A 7 -1.59 1.24 -15.71
N GLY A 8 -2.14 0.94 -14.52
CA GLY A 8 -2.14 1.85 -13.37
C GLY A 8 -3.07 3.05 -13.51
N ILE A 9 -4.10 2.96 -14.37
CA ILE A 9 -5.11 4.00 -14.58
C ILE A 9 -6.31 3.71 -13.66
N PRO A 10 -6.54 4.52 -12.59
CA PRO A 10 -7.55 4.22 -11.58
C PRO A 10 -8.96 4.68 -11.94
N VAL A 11 -9.13 5.55 -12.94
CA VAL A 11 -10.43 6.12 -13.35
C VAL A 11 -10.73 5.79 -14.80
N PHE A 12 -11.91 5.23 -15.07
CA PHE A 12 -12.41 4.92 -16.40
C PHE A 12 -13.78 5.56 -16.61
N VAL A 13 -13.94 6.30 -17.70
CA VAL A 13 -15.20 7.00 -18.03
C VAL A 13 -15.92 6.28 -19.17
N THR A 14 -17.23 6.17 -19.05
CA THR A 14 -18.11 5.70 -20.13
C THR A 14 -19.44 6.46 -20.11
N GLY A 15 -20.30 6.26 -21.13
CA GLY A 15 -21.66 6.79 -21.10
C GLY A 15 -22.49 6.12 -20.01
N GLY A 16 -22.54 4.79 -19.99
CA GLY A 16 -23.38 3.99 -19.10
C GLY A 16 -22.88 2.56 -19.09
N ILE A 17 -22.81 1.94 -17.91
CA ILE A 17 -22.37 0.55 -17.80
C ILE A 17 -23.41 -0.42 -18.36
N GLY A 18 -22.97 -1.62 -18.74
CA GLY A 18 -23.87 -2.76 -18.86
C GLY A 18 -24.51 -3.13 -17.52
N GLY A 19 -25.41 -4.10 -17.54
CA GLY A 19 -26.17 -4.49 -16.37
C GLY A 19 -26.97 -5.76 -16.57
N VAL A 20 -27.91 -6.01 -15.67
CA VAL A 20 -28.89 -7.08 -15.80
C VAL A 20 -29.95 -6.63 -16.81
N HIS A 21 -30.20 -7.43 -17.84
CA HIS A 21 -31.24 -7.12 -18.81
C HIS A 21 -32.63 -7.27 -18.18
N ARG A 22 -33.64 -6.62 -18.77
CA ARG A 22 -35.03 -6.83 -18.36
C ARG A 22 -35.40 -8.30 -18.61
N ASP A 23 -36.05 -8.94 -17.64
CA ASP A 23 -36.26 -10.40 -17.57
C ASP A 23 -34.97 -11.23 -17.32
N GLY A 24 -33.90 -10.58 -16.82
CA GLY A 24 -32.63 -11.22 -16.49
C GLY A 24 -32.74 -12.35 -15.47
N GLN A 25 -33.75 -12.35 -14.60
CA GLN A 25 -33.98 -13.44 -13.64
C GLN A 25 -34.34 -14.78 -14.31
N ASN A 26 -34.88 -14.75 -15.53
CA ASN A 26 -35.26 -15.94 -16.29
C ASN A 26 -34.25 -16.24 -17.39
N SER A 27 -33.80 -15.20 -18.10
CA SER A 27 -32.88 -15.33 -19.24
C SER A 27 -31.41 -15.48 -18.84
N LEU A 28 -31.04 -15.01 -17.64
CA LEU A 28 -29.66 -14.85 -17.19
C LEU A 28 -28.81 -13.98 -18.14
N ASP A 29 -29.44 -13.10 -18.91
CA ASP A 29 -28.76 -12.12 -19.75
C ASP A 29 -28.21 -10.98 -18.88
N ILE A 30 -26.96 -11.17 -18.44
CA ILE A 30 -26.25 -10.30 -17.50
C ILE A 30 -24.92 -9.89 -18.12
N SER A 31 -24.69 -8.58 -18.18
CA SER A 31 -23.45 -8.03 -18.72
C SER A 31 -22.22 -8.45 -17.91
N ALA A 32 -21.16 -8.83 -18.61
CA ALA A 32 -19.84 -9.09 -18.02
C ALA A 32 -19.24 -7.86 -17.30
N ASP A 33 -19.72 -6.65 -17.59
CA ASP A 33 -19.31 -5.41 -16.90
C ASP A 33 -19.49 -5.52 -15.37
N LEU A 34 -20.54 -6.19 -14.91
CA LEU A 34 -20.85 -6.30 -13.48
C LEU A 34 -19.85 -7.21 -12.74
N THR A 35 -19.54 -8.37 -13.33
CA THR A 35 -18.52 -9.28 -12.82
C THR A 35 -17.12 -8.66 -12.90
N GLU A 36 -16.87 -7.85 -13.93
CA GLU A 36 -15.62 -7.12 -14.07
C GLU A 36 -15.45 -6.06 -12.98
N LEU A 37 -16.52 -5.30 -12.68
CA LEU A 37 -16.55 -4.39 -11.54
C LEU A 37 -16.33 -5.12 -10.21
N GLY A 38 -16.79 -6.36 -10.06
CA GLY A 38 -16.56 -7.16 -8.85
C GLY A 38 -15.12 -7.60 -8.61
N ARG A 39 -14.26 -7.59 -9.64
CA ARG A 39 -12.91 -8.21 -9.59
C ARG A 39 -11.74 -7.31 -9.99
N THR A 40 -12.02 -6.11 -10.50
CA THR A 40 -10.99 -5.18 -10.94
C THR A 40 -11.08 -3.88 -10.14
N PRO A 41 -10.05 -3.54 -9.32
CA PRO A 41 -9.97 -2.29 -8.57
C PRO A 41 -9.83 -1.08 -9.50
N ILE A 42 -10.97 -0.54 -9.95
CA ILE A 42 -11.04 0.63 -10.81
C ILE A 42 -12.32 1.43 -10.51
N ALA A 43 -12.24 2.75 -10.59
CA ALA A 43 -13.39 3.62 -10.53
C ALA A 43 -13.99 3.80 -11.93
N VAL A 44 -15.28 3.49 -12.08
CA VAL A 44 -16.03 3.71 -13.32
C VAL A 44 -16.99 4.88 -13.14
N ILE A 45 -16.84 5.90 -13.98
CA ILE A 45 -17.70 7.08 -14.01
C ILE A 45 -18.66 6.95 -15.18
N SER A 46 -19.96 6.98 -14.89
CA SER A 46 -20.99 6.79 -15.92
C SER A 46 -22.32 7.42 -15.53
N ALA A 47 -23.27 7.54 -16.45
CA ALA A 47 -24.63 8.02 -16.17
C ALA A 47 -25.53 6.96 -15.53
N GLY A 48 -24.93 6.08 -14.71
CA GLY A 48 -25.56 4.88 -14.19
C GLY A 48 -25.56 3.74 -15.22
N VAL A 49 -26.66 2.99 -15.25
CA VAL A 49 -26.83 1.81 -16.11
C VAL A 49 -27.58 2.21 -17.38
N LYS A 50 -27.22 1.64 -18.54
CA LYS A 50 -27.94 1.93 -19.80
C LYS A 50 -29.45 1.71 -19.62
N SER A 51 -30.25 2.64 -20.11
CA SER A 51 -31.70 2.74 -19.85
C SER A 51 -32.57 1.56 -20.32
N VAL A 52 -32.05 0.71 -21.20
CA VAL A 52 -32.71 -0.52 -21.68
C VAL A 52 -32.68 -1.67 -20.66
N LEU A 53 -31.91 -1.52 -19.59
CA LEU A 53 -31.62 -2.57 -18.61
C LEU A 53 -32.52 -2.46 -17.37
N ASP A 54 -32.41 -3.45 -16.48
CA ASP A 54 -33.10 -3.49 -15.19
C ASP A 54 -32.20 -2.91 -14.10
N ILE A 55 -32.50 -1.69 -13.67
CA ILE A 55 -31.69 -0.94 -12.69
C ILE A 55 -31.74 -1.61 -11.32
N ALA A 56 -32.93 -2.04 -10.87
CA ALA A 56 -33.10 -2.68 -9.57
C ALA A 56 -32.19 -3.90 -9.44
N ARG A 57 -32.26 -4.80 -10.42
CA ARG A 57 -31.45 -6.02 -10.43
C ARG A 57 -29.98 -5.75 -10.61
N THR A 58 -29.63 -4.72 -11.39
CA THR A 58 -28.23 -4.34 -11.57
C THR A 58 -27.63 -3.88 -10.24
N LEU A 59 -28.36 -3.08 -9.45
CA LEU A 59 -27.89 -2.63 -8.13
C LEU A 59 -27.73 -3.81 -7.15
N GLU A 60 -28.71 -4.73 -7.08
CA GLU A 60 -28.63 -5.95 -6.27
C GLU A 60 -27.42 -6.84 -6.66
N PHE A 61 -27.16 -6.96 -7.96
CA PHE A 61 -26.03 -7.72 -8.46
C PHE A 61 -24.69 -7.06 -8.09
N LEU A 62 -24.59 -5.73 -8.22
CA LEU A 62 -23.39 -4.98 -7.84
C LEU A 62 -23.13 -5.06 -6.33
N GLU A 63 -24.17 -5.01 -5.51
CA GLU A 63 -24.08 -5.25 -4.07
C GLU A 63 -23.52 -6.65 -3.78
N THR A 64 -24.05 -7.68 -4.44
CA THR A 64 -23.57 -9.06 -4.34
C THR A 64 -22.10 -9.21 -4.75
N GLN A 65 -21.64 -8.43 -5.74
CA GLN A 65 -20.25 -8.40 -6.20
C GLN A 65 -19.33 -7.55 -5.30
N GLY A 66 -19.85 -6.94 -4.22
CA GLY A 66 -19.09 -6.06 -3.34
C GLY A 66 -18.64 -4.76 -4.01
N VAL A 67 -19.34 -4.31 -5.06
CA VAL A 67 -19.02 -3.07 -5.78
C VAL A 67 -19.61 -1.89 -5.02
N CYS A 68 -18.78 -0.91 -4.67
CA CYS A 68 -19.26 0.32 -4.07
C CYS A 68 -19.97 1.17 -5.13
N VAL A 69 -21.27 1.45 -4.94
CA VAL A 69 -22.05 2.31 -5.83
C VAL A 69 -22.40 3.62 -5.13
N SER A 70 -21.96 4.74 -5.72
CA SER A 70 -22.21 6.09 -5.22
C SER A 70 -22.80 6.98 -6.32
N THR A 71 -23.79 7.80 -5.96
CA THR A 71 -24.31 8.84 -6.87
C THR A 71 -23.51 10.13 -6.71
N PHE A 72 -23.17 10.79 -7.81
CA PHE A 72 -22.53 12.10 -7.80
C PHE A 72 -23.58 13.22 -7.72
N GLY A 73 -23.52 14.03 -6.67
CA GLY A 73 -24.42 15.16 -6.41
C GLY A 73 -25.02 15.13 -5.00
N ALA A 74 -26.02 15.97 -4.78
CA ALA A 74 -26.63 16.20 -3.47
C ALA A 74 -27.59 15.09 -2.99
N SER A 75 -27.86 14.09 -3.81
CA SER A 75 -28.85 13.04 -3.53
C SER A 75 -28.28 11.66 -3.82
N LYS A 76 -28.87 10.65 -3.18
CA LYS A 76 -28.62 9.23 -3.46
C LYS A 76 -29.41 8.69 -4.66
N ASN A 77 -30.26 9.51 -5.29
CA ASN A 77 -31.08 9.07 -6.42
C ASN A 77 -30.19 8.59 -7.57
N PHE A 78 -30.29 7.30 -7.88
CA PHE A 78 -29.49 6.71 -8.94
C PHE A 78 -30.03 7.16 -10.31
N PRO A 79 -29.17 7.65 -11.23
CA PRO A 79 -29.60 8.08 -12.56
C PRO A 79 -29.93 6.89 -13.47
N ALA A 80 -30.90 7.06 -14.37
CA ALA A 80 -31.29 6.06 -15.37
C ALA A 80 -30.76 6.43 -16.77
N PHE A 81 -29.47 6.78 -16.87
CA PHE A 81 -28.81 7.20 -18.11
C PHE A 81 -29.32 8.53 -18.67
N PHE A 82 -30.53 8.55 -19.22
CA PHE A 82 -31.15 9.75 -19.78
C PHE A 82 -31.93 10.57 -18.76
N THR A 83 -32.29 10.01 -17.59
CA THR A 83 -32.98 10.75 -16.53
C THR A 83 -32.11 10.84 -15.27
N PRO A 84 -32.18 11.94 -14.52
CA PRO A 84 -31.43 12.10 -13.28
C PRO A 84 -31.98 11.23 -12.13
N ASN A 85 -33.17 10.66 -12.28
CA ASN A 85 -33.81 9.83 -11.27
C ASN A 85 -34.40 8.57 -11.91
N SER A 86 -34.00 7.40 -11.41
CA SER A 86 -34.50 6.08 -11.80
C SER A 86 -35.63 5.55 -10.92
N GLY A 87 -35.91 6.20 -9.79
CA GLY A 87 -36.74 5.66 -8.71
C GLY A 87 -35.97 4.75 -7.74
N PHE A 88 -34.69 4.49 -7.98
CA PHE A 88 -33.79 3.73 -7.10
C PHE A 88 -32.72 4.63 -6.48
N THR A 89 -32.07 4.15 -5.43
CA THR A 89 -31.01 4.88 -4.72
C THR A 89 -29.72 4.08 -4.66
N SER A 90 -28.58 4.78 -4.77
CA SER A 90 -27.26 4.25 -4.38
C SER A 90 -27.14 4.09 -2.86
N ALA A 91 -26.18 3.29 -2.41
CA ALA A 91 -25.84 3.15 -0.99
C ALA A 91 -25.39 4.49 -0.37
N CYS A 92 -24.59 5.26 -1.12
CA CYS A 92 -24.10 6.58 -0.73
C CYS A 92 -24.13 7.57 -1.90
N ASN A 93 -23.78 8.82 -1.61
CA ASN A 93 -23.54 9.86 -2.60
C ASN A 93 -22.29 10.66 -2.22
N VAL A 94 -21.69 11.29 -3.23
CA VAL A 94 -20.53 12.20 -3.10
C VAL A 94 -20.88 13.52 -3.75
N HIS A 95 -20.58 14.64 -3.08
CA HIS A 95 -21.12 15.94 -3.48
C HIS A 95 -20.26 16.66 -4.52
N ASN A 96 -18.97 16.34 -4.57
CA ASN A 96 -17.97 17.04 -5.37
C ASN A 96 -16.83 16.08 -5.79
N PRO A 97 -15.95 16.50 -6.72
CA PRO A 97 -14.86 15.65 -7.19
C PRO A 97 -13.86 15.24 -6.12
N ASP A 98 -13.64 16.06 -5.09
CA ASP A 98 -12.71 15.77 -4.00
C ASP A 98 -13.23 14.64 -3.11
N GLU A 99 -14.51 14.67 -2.72
CA GLU A 99 -15.15 13.57 -1.98
C GLU A 99 -15.18 12.27 -2.78
N ALA A 100 -15.41 12.35 -4.09
CA ALA A 100 -15.34 11.20 -4.97
C ALA A 100 -13.92 10.63 -5.06
N ALA A 101 -12.91 11.50 -5.11
CA ALA A 101 -11.51 11.10 -5.05
C ALA A 101 -11.17 10.44 -3.71
N ASP A 102 -11.61 10.99 -2.56
CA ASP A 102 -11.42 10.40 -1.23
C ASP A 102 -12.03 9.00 -1.12
N LEU A 103 -13.24 8.80 -1.68
CA LEU A 103 -13.90 7.50 -1.72
C LEU A 103 -13.07 6.48 -2.51
N ILE A 104 -12.60 6.85 -3.70
CA ILE A 104 -11.79 5.99 -4.56
C ILE A 104 -10.44 5.69 -3.90
N ALA A 105 -9.80 6.71 -3.34
CA ALA A 105 -8.55 6.62 -2.60
C ALA A 105 -8.66 5.65 -1.42
N SER A 106 -9.74 5.77 -0.64
CA SER A 106 -10.01 4.89 0.49
C SER A 106 -10.21 3.44 0.04
N ALA A 107 -11.01 3.20 -1.01
CA ALA A 107 -11.23 1.87 -1.56
C ALA A 107 -9.93 1.20 -2.02
N LEU A 108 -9.05 1.94 -2.70
CA LEU A 108 -7.74 1.46 -3.12
C LEU A 108 -6.81 1.17 -1.93
N SER A 109 -6.80 2.04 -0.92
CA SER A 109 -5.93 1.89 0.26
C SER A 109 -6.29 0.68 1.13
N LEU A 110 -7.58 0.29 1.15
CA LEU A 110 -8.07 -0.89 1.85
C LEU A 110 -7.70 -2.21 1.14
N GLY A 111 -7.15 -2.15 -0.08
CA GLY A 111 -6.80 -3.34 -0.86
C GLY A 111 -8.00 -4.15 -1.34
N LEU A 112 -9.16 -3.51 -1.48
CA LEU A 112 -10.37 -4.15 -2.00
C LEU A 112 -10.15 -4.61 -3.44
N GLN A 113 -10.65 -5.81 -3.77
CA GLN A 113 -10.53 -6.41 -5.10
C GLN A 113 -11.66 -5.97 -6.06
N SER A 114 -12.65 -5.23 -5.57
CA SER A 114 -13.76 -4.70 -6.34
C SER A 114 -13.53 -3.24 -6.75
N GLY A 115 -14.24 -2.82 -7.80
CA GLY A 115 -14.27 -1.45 -8.30
C GLY A 115 -15.28 -0.57 -7.57
N VAL A 116 -15.30 0.69 -7.99
CA VAL A 116 -16.25 1.72 -7.52
C VAL A 116 -17.03 2.23 -8.73
N LEU A 117 -18.35 2.32 -8.62
CA LEU A 117 -19.21 2.97 -9.60
C LEU A 117 -19.63 4.34 -9.09
N ILE A 118 -19.22 5.40 -9.78
CA ILE A 118 -19.73 6.76 -9.55
C ILE A 118 -20.76 7.07 -10.64
N ALA A 119 -22.03 7.12 -10.24
CA ALA A 119 -23.16 7.39 -11.12
C ALA A 119 -23.42 8.91 -11.21
N VAL A 120 -23.18 9.50 -12.36
CA VAL A 120 -23.27 10.94 -12.64
C VAL A 120 -24.57 11.25 -13.38
N PRO A 121 -25.52 12.00 -12.79
CA PRO A 121 -26.74 12.38 -13.48
C PRO A 121 -26.45 13.16 -14.79
N ILE A 122 -27.32 12.99 -15.78
CA ILE A 122 -27.31 13.83 -16.98
C ILE A 122 -27.44 15.31 -16.60
N PRO A 123 -26.81 16.26 -17.32
CA PRO A 123 -26.98 17.68 -17.06
C PRO A 123 -28.45 18.11 -17.06
N GLU A 124 -28.80 19.03 -16.15
CA GLU A 124 -30.18 19.48 -15.92
C GLU A 124 -30.84 20.06 -17.19
N GLU A 125 -30.07 20.76 -18.02
CA GLU A 125 -30.50 21.29 -19.32
C GLU A 125 -30.99 20.21 -20.31
N HIS A 126 -30.56 18.96 -20.12
CA HIS A 126 -30.96 17.81 -20.94
C HIS A 126 -31.94 16.86 -20.21
N ALA A 127 -32.25 17.10 -18.94
CA ALA A 127 -33.12 16.22 -18.13
C ALA A 127 -34.57 16.15 -18.65
N ALA A 128 -35.12 17.27 -19.15
CA ALA A 128 -36.49 17.31 -19.68
C ALA A 128 -36.65 16.44 -20.95
N VAL A 129 -35.62 16.41 -21.80
CA VAL A 129 -35.56 15.52 -22.98
C VAL A 129 -35.41 14.07 -22.52
N GLY A 130 -34.70 13.86 -21.41
CA GLY A 130 -34.53 12.56 -20.76
C GLY A 130 -35.82 11.81 -20.49
N HIS A 131 -36.82 12.49 -19.93
CA HIS A 131 -38.13 11.88 -19.66
C HIS A 131 -38.83 11.39 -20.94
N GLN A 132 -38.80 12.20 -22.02
CA GLN A 132 -39.37 11.80 -23.31
C GLN A 132 -38.65 10.57 -23.90
N ILE A 133 -37.33 10.49 -23.73
CA ILE A 133 -36.54 9.34 -24.17
C ILE A 133 -36.90 8.09 -23.36
N GLN A 134 -37.11 8.22 -22.05
CA GLN A 134 -37.49 7.11 -21.19
C GLN A 134 -38.85 6.52 -21.58
N GLU A 135 -39.86 7.35 -21.86
CA GLU A 135 -41.16 6.90 -22.37
C GLU A 135 -41.02 6.17 -23.73
N ALA A 136 -40.14 6.68 -24.61
CA ALA A 136 -39.86 6.02 -25.89
C ALA A 136 -39.19 4.65 -25.71
N ILE A 137 -38.31 4.50 -24.71
CA ILE A 137 -37.66 3.23 -24.36
C ILE A 137 -38.68 2.23 -23.83
N GLU A 138 -39.58 2.65 -22.94
CA GLU A 138 -40.65 1.79 -22.41
C GLU A 138 -41.57 1.32 -23.53
N THR A 139 -41.95 2.23 -24.44
CA THR A 139 -42.73 1.89 -25.64
C THR A 139 -42.00 0.88 -26.53
N ALA A 140 -40.69 1.07 -26.75
CA ALA A 140 -39.88 0.15 -27.55
C ALA A 140 -39.76 -1.24 -26.91
N LEU A 141 -39.62 -1.30 -25.59
CA LEU A 141 -39.55 -2.55 -24.83
C LEU A 141 -40.88 -3.31 -24.84
N THR A 142 -42.02 -2.62 -24.72
CA THR A 142 -43.33 -3.23 -24.92
C THR A 142 -43.45 -3.81 -26.33
N ALA A 143 -42.98 -3.09 -27.35
CA ALA A 143 -43.00 -3.58 -28.72
C ALA A 143 -42.11 -4.83 -28.93
N VAL A 144 -40.93 -4.88 -28.31
CA VAL A 144 -40.06 -6.08 -28.30
C VAL A 144 -40.81 -7.29 -27.74
N SER A 145 -41.49 -7.11 -26.61
CA SER A 145 -42.26 -8.18 -25.96
C SER A 145 -43.43 -8.65 -26.83
N VAL A 146 -44.22 -7.73 -27.37
CA VAL A 146 -45.39 -8.05 -28.22
C VAL A 146 -44.98 -8.71 -29.53
N GLN A 147 -43.87 -8.29 -30.13
CA GLN A 147 -43.37 -8.83 -31.40
C GLN A 147 -42.48 -10.08 -31.21
N GLY A 148 -42.21 -10.47 -29.96
CA GLY A 148 -41.41 -11.65 -29.64
C GLY A 148 -39.94 -11.54 -30.09
N ILE A 149 -39.40 -10.32 -30.19
CA ILE A 149 -38.01 -10.08 -30.58
C ILE A 149 -37.10 -10.56 -29.44
N LYS A 150 -36.08 -11.37 -29.76
CA LYS A 150 -35.21 -12.01 -28.76
C LYS A 150 -33.74 -11.97 -29.18
N GLY A 151 -32.86 -12.17 -28.20
CA GLY A 151 -31.42 -12.28 -28.41
C GLY A 151 -30.81 -11.01 -29.00
N ARG A 152 -29.86 -11.17 -29.92
CA ARG A 152 -29.05 -10.07 -30.48
C ARG A 152 -29.85 -8.98 -31.20
N ASP A 153 -31.09 -9.26 -31.61
CA ASP A 153 -31.93 -8.35 -32.40
C ASP A 153 -32.70 -7.35 -31.51
N VAL A 154 -32.76 -7.58 -30.20
CA VAL A 154 -33.44 -6.71 -29.22
C VAL A 154 -32.79 -5.31 -29.18
N THR A 155 -31.46 -5.25 -29.06
CA THR A 155 -30.76 -3.97 -28.88
C THR A 155 -30.84 -3.08 -30.13
N PRO A 156 -30.57 -3.56 -31.36
CA PRO A 156 -30.75 -2.77 -32.57
C PRO A 156 -32.19 -2.26 -32.74
N PHE A 157 -33.20 -3.10 -32.45
CA PHE A 157 -34.60 -2.71 -32.53
C PHE A 157 -34.94 -1.57 -31.56
N ILE A 158 -34.51 -1.68 -30.29
CA ILE A 158 -34.77 -0.64 -29.29
C ILE A 158 -34.11 0.67 -29.71
N LEU A 159 -32.85 0.64 -30.15
CA LEU A 159 -32.12 1.85 -30.56
C LEU A 159 -32.79 2.52 -31.77
N GLN A 160 -33.20 1.75 -32.78
CA GLN A 160 -33.93 2.28 -33.94
C GLN A 160 -35.25 2.93 -33.49
N LYS A 161 -36.05 2.21 -32.69
CA LYS A 161 -37.37 2.68 -32.26
C LYS A 161 -37.28 3.94 -31.40
N VAL A 162 -36.30 4.00 -30.51
CA VAL A 162 -36.04 5.18 -29.68
C VAL A 162 -35.58 6.36 -30.53
N SER A 163 -34.73 6.13 -31.53
CA SER A 163 -34.32 7.19 -32.47
C SER A 163 -35.51 7.78 -33.24
N GLU A 164 -36.38 6.92 -33.77
CA GLU A 164 -37.62 7.30 -34.47
C GLU A 164 -38.56 8.12 -33.57
N LEU A 165 -38.85 7.62 -32.37
CA LEU A 165 -39.78 8.26 -31.44
C LEU A 165 -39.25 9.58 -30.86
N THR A 166 -37.93 9.72 -30.74
CA THR A 166 -37.30 10.91 -30.18
C THR A 166 -36.81 11.90 -31.23
N GLN A 167 -37.01 11.61 -32.53
CA GLN A 167 -36.53 12.43 -33.65
C GLN A 167 -35.04 12.79 -33.54
N GLY A 168 -34.21 11.84 -33.08
CA GLY A 168 -32.76 12.03 -32.90
C GLY A 168 -32.33 12.76 -31.62
N LYS A 169 -33.26 13.23 -30.78
CA LYS A 169 -32.94 13.87 -29.48
C LYS A 169 -32.20 12.93 -28.52
N SER A 170 -32.43 11.62 -28.61
CA SER A 170 -31.71 10.61 -27.82
C SER A 170 -30.19 10.62 -28.08
N LEU A 171 -29.76 10.85 -29.31
CA LEU A 171 -28.34 10.96 -29.66
C LEU A 171 -27.70 12.21 -29.05
N GLN A 172 -28.40 13.35 -29.10
CA GLN A 172 -27.92 14.60 -28.50
C GLN A 172 -27.75 14.47 -26.98
N ALA A 173 -28.74 13.90 -26.30
CA ALA A 173 -28.66 13.62 -24.86
C ALA A 173 -27.52 12.63 -24.52
N ASN A 174 -27.29 11.63 -25.36
CA ASN A 174 -26.19 10.67 -25.18
C ASN A 174 -24.80 11.33 -25.33
N ILE A 175 -24.66 12.24 -26.30
CA ILE A 175 -23.42 13.02 -26.43
C ILE A 175 -23.21 13.89 -25.19
N ALA A 176 -24.26 14.60 -24.75
CA ALA A 176 -24.19 15.48 -23.58
C ALA A 176 -23.81 14.75 -22.29
N LEU A 177 -24.42 13.59 -22.01
CA LEU A 177 -24.07 12.80 -20.82
C LEU A 177 -22.63 12.27 -20.90
N ILE A 178 -22.14 11.87 -22.08
CA ILE A 178 -20.75 11.40 -22.23
C ILE A 178 -19.77 12.54 -21.94
N HIS A 179 -20.03 13.74 -22.46
CA HIS A 179 -19.24 14.93 -22.16
C HIS A 179 -19.27 15.26 -20.65
N ASN A 180 -20.43 15.16 -20.02
CA ASN A 180 -20.55 15.41 -18.57
C ASN A 180 -19.77 14.38 -17.75
N ASN A 181 -19.89 13.09 -18.07
CA ASN A 181 -19.14 12.02 -17.41
C ASN A 181 -17.63 12.19 -17.59
N ALA A 182 -17.18 12.62 -18.78
CA ALA A 182 -15.78 12.90 -19.05
C ALA A 182 -15.27 14.11 -18.26
N LYS A 183 -16.06 15.18 -18.16
CA LYS A 183 -15.75 16.36 -17.36
C LYS A 183 -15.61 15.99 -15.88
N VAL A 184 -16.63 15.34 -15.30
CA VAL A 184 -16.64 14.92 -13.89
C VAL A 184 -15.52 13.92 -13.62
N GLY A 185 -15.37 12.90 -14.48
CA GLY A 185 -14.31 11.90 -14.33
C GLY A 185 -12.91 12.48 -14.43
N SER A 186 -12.69 13.48 -15.27
CA SER A 186 -11.41 14.20 -15.34
C SER A 186 -11.14 15.02 -14.09
N GLN A 187 -12.15 15.71 -13.55
CA GLN A 187 -12.02 16.45 -12.29
C GLN A 187 -11.70 15.51 -11.13
N ILE A 188 -12.38 14.37 -11.03
CA ILE A 188 -12.11 13.33 -10.04
C ILE A 188 -10.68 12.79 -10.20
N ALA A 189 -10.25 12.49 -11.43
CA ALA A 189 -8.90 12.01 -11.70
C ALA A 189 -7.84 13.05 -11.30
N CYS A 190 -8.07 14.34 -11.56
CA CYS A 190 -7.18 15.41 -11.10
C CYS A 190 -7.14 15.52 -9.57
N ALA A 191 -8.28 15.47 -8.90
CA ALA A 191 -8.36 15.49 -7.43
C ALA A 191 -7.65 14.27 -6.83
N LEU A 192 -7.91 13.07 -7.35
CA LEU A 192 -7.24 11.83 -6.96
C LEU A 192 -5.73 11.90 -7.21
N SER A 193 -5.30 12.49 -8.33
CA SER A 193 -3.89 12.72 -8.62
C SER A 193 -3.24 13.76 -7.71
N ASN A 194 -3.98 14.51 -6.90
CA ASN A 194 -3.43 15.35 -5.85
C ASN A 194 -3.31 14.61 -4.52
N GLN A 195 -4.07 13.53 -4.32
CA GLN A 195 -4.00 12.66 -3.17
C GLN A 195 -2.84 11.65 -3.31
N ASP A 196 -2.26 11.23 -2.19
CA ASP A 196 -1.12 10.29 -2.18
C ASP A 196 -1.50 8.84 -2.47
N VAL A 197 -2.68 8.60 -3.06
CA VAL A 197 -3.16 7.26 -3.38
C VAL A 197 -2.80 6.89 -4.81
N GLY A 198 -1.80 6.02 -4.95
CA GLY A 198 -1.34 5.52 -6.24
C GLY A 198 -0.36 6.45 -6.99
N LYS A 199 0.06 7.57 -6.40
CA LYS A 199 1.24 8.29 -6.89
C LYS A 199 2.48 7.40 -6.76
N PRO A 200 3.39 7.38 -7.75
CA PRO A 200 4.76 6.98 -7.44
C PRO A 200 5.22 7.86 -6.29
N GLN A 201 5.55 7.20 -5.18
CA GLN A 201 5.88 7.80 -3.92
C GLN A 201 6.82 8.99 -4.16
N LYS A 202 6.46 10.18 -3.66
CA LYS A 202 7.37 11.34 -3.65
C LYS A 202 8.71 10.83 -3.14
N ASP A 203 9.79 11.02 -3.93
CA ASP A 203 11.12 10.49 -3.61
C ASP A 203 11.38 10.78 -2.13
N SER A 204 11.58 9.72 -1.35
CA SER A 204 11.68 9.88 0.09
C SER A 204 12.94 10.66 0.40
N ASP A 205 12.83 11.62 1.32
CA ASP A 205 13.98 12.37 1.84
C ASP A 205 15.05 11.42 2.44
N VAL A 206 14.67 10.16 2.76
CA VAL A 206 15.55 9.15 3.34
C VAL A 206 15.50 7.86 2.53
N VAL A 207 16.68 7.34 2.16
CA VAL A 207 16.85 6.00 1.59
C VAL A 207 17.59 5.13 2.59
N ILE A 208 17.18 3.88 2.73
CA ILE A 208 17.83 2.92 3.62
C ILE A 208 18.25 1.72 2.80
N ILE A 209 19.52 1.35 2.91
CA ILE A 209 20.10 0.18 2.24
C ILE A 209 20.57 -0.75 3.34
N GLY A 210 19.97 -1.92 3.47
CA GLY A 210 20.36 -2.80 4.56
C GLY A 210 19.64 -4.13 4.64
N GLY A 211 20.00 -4.89 5.67
CA GLY A 211 19.51 -6.24 5.87
C GLY A 211 18.08 -6.26 6.44
N ILE A 212 17.38 -7.33 6.06
CA ILE A 212 16.14 -7.78 6.68
C ILE A 212 16.28 -9.27 6.96
N ASN A 213 15.78 -9.72 8.11
CA ASN A 213 15.83 -11.13 8.49
C ASN A 213 14.62 -11.52 9.35
N VAL A 214 14.43 -12.82 9.57
CA VAL A 214 13.46 -13.37 10.50
C VAL A 214 14.19 -13.86 11.73
N ASP A 215 13.81 -13.38 12.91
CA ASP A 215 14.39 -13.77 14.19
C ASP A 215 13.53 -14.84 14.85
N PHE A 216 14.15 -15.95 15.26
CA PHE A 216 13.58 -17.00 16.10
C PHE A 216 14.26 -16.96 17.46
N ILE A 217 13.56 -16.47 18.48
CA ILE A 217 14.12 -16.28 19.82
C ILE A 217 13.51 -17.33 20.75
N ASN A 218 14.37 -18.14 21.36
CA ASN A 218 13.99 -19.09 22.42
C ASN A 218 14.44 -18.56 23.78
N LEU A 219 13.51 -18.55 24.75
CA LEU A 219 13.78 -18.24 26.15
C LEU A 219 13.77 -19.55 26.95
N SER A 220 14.92 -20.17 27.15
CA SER A 220 15.00 -21.42 27.90
C SER A 220 16.38 -21.67 28.53
N PHE A 221 16.41 -22.62 29.46
CA PHE A 221 17.66 -23.21 29.89
C PHE A 221 18.29 -23.95 28.69
N PHE A 222 19.55 -23.67 28.41
CA PHE A 222 20.26 -24.22 27.28
C PHE A 222 21.27 -25.27 27.72
N GLN A 223 21.11 -26.50 27.24
CA GLN A 223 22.10 -27.56 27.36
C GLN A 223 22.58 -27.97 25.96
N PHE A 224 23.90 -27.91 25.77
CA PHE A 224 24.53 -28.20 24.48
C PHE A 224 24.40 -29.67 24.10
N GLY A 225 24.18 -29.95 22.81
CA GLY A 225 24.17 -31.31 22.25
C GLY A 225 22.86 -32.10 22.40
N GLN A 226 21.76 -31.47 22.84
CA GLN A 226 20.45 -32.12 22.99
C GLN A 226 19.28 -31.17 22.62
N THR A 227 18.08 -31.74 22.47
CA THR A 227 16.84 -30.96 22.29
C THR A 227 16.42 -30.32 23.61
N ASN A 228 16.35 -28.98 23.64
CA ASN A 228 15.96 -28.23 24.83
C ASN A 228 14.46 -27.86 24.77
N PRO A 229 13.67 -28.11 25.83
CA PRO A 229 12.29 -27.62 25.89
C PRO A 229 12.28 -26.08 25.98
N GLY A 230 11.37 -25.45 25.26
CA GLY A 230 11.25 -23.99 25.25
C GLY A 230 10.12 -23.50 24.34
N SER A 231 9.88 -22.20 24.37
CA SER A 231 8.95 -21.52 23.47
C SER A 231 9.74 -20.63 22.53
N VAL A 232 9.48 -20.75 21.24
CA VAL A 232 10.11 -19.93 20.20
C VAL A 232 9.16 -18.81 19.81
N CYS A 233 9.66 -17.58 19.89
CA CYS A 233 8.99 -16.40 19.36
C CYS A 233 9.60 -16.06 18.00
N GLN A 234 8.75 -15.89 16.99
CA GLN A 234 9.15 -15.36 15.70
C GLN A 234 8.95 -13.85 15.70
N SER A 235 9.99 -13.11 15.31
CA SER A 235 9.92 -11.68 15.02
C SER A 235 10.67 -11.38 13.72
N PHE A 236 10.56 -10.14 13.24
CA PHE A 236 11.27 -9.71 12.04
C PHE A 236 12.38 -8.80 12.47
N GLY A 237 13.59 -9.06 12.00
CA GLY A 237 14.88 -8.48 12.35
C GLY A 237 15.47 -7.61 11.24
N GLY A 238 16.70 -7.15 11.47
CA GLY A 238 17.54 -6.49 10.48
C GLY A 238 17.72 -5.03 10.82
N VAL A 239 18.96 -4.55 10.84
CA VAL A 239 19.27 -3.17 11.22
C VAL A 239 18.68 -2.20 10.20
N GLY A 240 18.90 -2.43 8.90
CA GLY A 240 18.24 -1.69 7.83
C GLY A 240 16.72 -1.69 7.98
N ARG A 241 16.11 -2.87 8.18
CA ARG A 241 14.66 -2.99 8.39
C ARG A 241 14.18 -2.24 9.63
N ASN A 242 14.88 -2.31 10.76
CA ASN A 242 14.53 -1.61 12.00
C ASN A 242 14.51 -0.09 11.81
N ILE A 243 15.51 0.47 11.11
CA ILE A 243 15.56 1.90 10.80
C ILE A 243 14.36 2.27 9.90
N ALA A 244 14.09 1.45 8.88
CA ALA A 244 13.01 1.68 7.92
C ALA A 244 11.62 1.56 8.54
N ASP A 245 11.41 0.57 9.40
CA ASP A 245 10.19 0.38 10.21
C ASP A 245 9.96 1.58 11.13
N SER A 246 10.99 1.98 11.88
CA SER A 246 10.91 3.11 12.82
C SER A 246 10.53 4.41 12.12
N LEU A 247 11.19 4.73 10.99
CA LEU A 247 10.87 5.93 10.21
C LEU A 247 9.51 5.84 9.52
N SER A 248 9.08 4.64 9.09
CA SER A 248 7.74 4.45 8.52
C SER A 248 6.65 4.69 9.56
N ARG A 249 6.85 4.28 10.81
CA ARG A 249 5.95 4.57 11.94
C ARG A 249 5.90 6.04 12.34
N LEU A 250 6.96 6.80 12.01
CA LEU A 250 7.02 8.26 12.13
C LEU A 250 6.54 8.99 10.86
N ASP A 251 5.85 8.28 9.96
CA ASP A 251 5.25 8.80 8.73
C ASP A 251 6.26 9.42 7.74
N LYS A 252 7.52 8.92 7.74
CA LYS A 252 8.56 9.32 6.79
C LYS A 252 8.72 8.39 5.59
N ARG A 253 8.14 7.18 5.67
CA ARG A 253 8.12 6.13 4.63
C ARG A 253 9.40 6.12 3.74
N PRO A 254 10.58 5.84 4.32
CA PRO A 254 11.84 5.75 3.56
C PRO A 254 11.77 4.67 2.49
N LEU A 255 12.45 4.88 1.35
CA LEU A 255 12.68 3.78 0.40
C LEU A 255 13.63 2.78 1.05
N PHE A 256 13.15 1.55 1.26
CA PHE A 256 13.96 0.48 1.80
C PHE A 256 14.47 -0.44 0.68
N ILE A 257 15.80 -0.47 0.51
CA ILE A 257 16.51 -1.30 -0.47
C ILE A 257 17.10 -2.51 0.25
N SER A 258 16.65 -3.69 -0.12
CA SER A 258 17.05 -4.95 0.53
C SER A 258 16.76 -6.16 -0.35
N VAL A 259 16.93 -7.37 0.19
CA VAL A 259 16.65 -8.65 -0.47
C VAL A 259 16.05 -9.65 0.51
N THR A 260 15.13 -10.47 0.03
CA THR A 260 14.60 -11.67 0.72
C THR A 260 14.61 -12.87 -0.23
N GLY A 261 14.46 -14.07 0.33
CA GLY A 261 14.15 -15.25 -0.46
C GLY A 261 12.72 -15.21 -1.01
N ALA A 262 12.46 -15.97 -2.08
CA ALA A 262 11.11 -16.31 -2.52
C ALA A 262 10.57 -17.51 -1.73
N ASP A 263 10.54 -17.37 -0.40
CA ASP A 263 10.13 -18.42 0.53
C ASP A 263 9.07 -17.92 1.52
N ALA A 264 8.56 -18.84 2.37
CA ALA A 264 7.52 -18.53 3.35
C ALA A 264 7.97 -17.46 4.38
N ASN A 265 9.26 -17.41 4.70
CA ASN A 265 9.83 -16.38 5.58
C ASN A 265 9.79 -15.00 4.89
N GLY A 266 10.08 -14.94 3.59
CA GLY A 266 9.94 -13.76 2.76
C GLY A 266 8.49 -13.29 2.70
N ASP A 267 7.53 -14.19 2.49
CA ASP A 267 6.10 -13.85 2.51
C ASP A 267 5.68 -13.27 3.87
N ALA A 268 6.14 -13.86 4.97
CA ALA A 268 5.87 -13.38 6.31
C ALA A 268 6.44 -11.97 6.55
N VAL A 269 7.66 -11.72 6.07
CA VAL A 269 8.31 -10.39 6.07
C VAL A 269 7.46 -9.36 5.34
N PHE A 270 7.02 -9.64 4.10
CA PHE A 270 6.20 -8.70 3.33
C PHE A 270 4.85 -8.44 3.98
N ASN A 271 4.23 -9.46 4.57
CA ASN A 271 2.97 -9.29 5.28
C ASN A 271 3.12 -8.42 6.53
N TYR A 272 4.22 -8.57 7.28
CA TYR A 272 4.50 -7.75 8.45
C TYR A 272 4.87 -6.31 8.10
N CYS A 273 5.65 -6.11 7.03
CA CYS A 273 6.19 -4.81 6.63
C CYS A 273 5.28 -4.03 5.66
N LYS A 274 3.97 -4.31 5.62
CA LYS A 274 3.01 -3.67 4.69
C LYS A 274 2.93 -2.14 4.82
N HIS A 275 3.26 -1.60 5.99
CA HIS A 275 3.29 -0.16 6.25
C HIS A 275 4.59 0.53 5.81
N MET A 276 5.61 -0.23 5.40
CA MET A 276 6.88 0.28 4.92
C MET A 276 6.89 0.38 3.37
N ASN A 277 7.72 1.27 2.83
CA ASN A 277 7.99 1.25 1.39
C ASN A 277 9.05 0.19 1.06
N THR A 278 8.57 -1.00 0.70
CA THR A 278 9.38 -2.17 0.31
C THR A 278 9.56 -2.31 -1.20
N SER A 279 9.28 -1.27 -1.99
CA SER A 279 9.45 -1.32 -3.46
C SER A 279 10.90 -1.56 -3.90
N GLY A 280 11.87 -1.28 -3.03
CA GLY A 280 13.29 -1.61 -3.22
C GLY A 280 13.72 -2.97 -2.66
N VAL A 281 12.80 -3.83 -2.24
CA VAL A 281 13.12 -5.16 -1.67
C VAL A 281 12.90 -6.24 -2.74
N ALA A 282 13.98 -6.83 -3.25
CA ALA A 282 13.89 -7.92 -4.22
C ALA A 282 13.63 -9.29 -3.56
N ARG A 283 12.86 -10.14 -4.25
CA ARG A 283 12.64 -11.55 -3.89
C ARG A 283 13.48 -12.44 -4.79
N LEU A 284 14.31 -13.30 -4.20
CA LEU A 284 15.25 -14.16 -4.93
C LEU A 284 14.82 -15.63 -4.87
N GLU A 285 14.56 -16.24 -6.03
CA GLU A 285 14.01 -17.61 -6.16
C GLU A 285 14.89 -18.75 -5.63
N LYS A 286 16.22 -18.54 -5.57
CA LYS A 286 17.20 -19.58 -5.21
C LYS A 286 17.98 -19.26 -3.94
N GLN A 287 17.43 -18.38 -3.10
CA GLN A 287 18.05 -17.95 -1.86
C GLN A 287 17.02 -18.05 -0.74
N ASN A 288 17.48 -18.35 0.46
CA ASN A 288 16.64 -18.33 1.65
C ASN A 288 16.59 -16.91 2.21
N THR A 289 15.43 -16.49 2.69
CA THR A 289 15.31 -15.27 3.50
C THR A 289 16.20 -15.42 4.72
N ALA A 290 16.95 -14.37 5.05
CA ALA A 290 17.87 -14.39 6.17
C ALA A 290 17.16 -14.78 7.47
N THR A 291 17.77 -15.64 8.26
CA THR A 291 17.23 -16.08 9.56
C THR A 291 18.27 -15.94 10.65
N TYR A 292 17.82 -15.49 11.83
CA TYR A 292 18.61 -15.47 13.04
C TYR A 292 17.91 -16.32 14.10
N CYS A 293 18.64 -17.21 14.74
CA CYS A 293 18.16 -17.99 15.87
C CYS A 293 18.97 -17.58 17.09
N ALA A 294 18.28 -17.12 18.13
CA ALA A 294 18.89 -16.76 19.40
C ALA A 294 18.32 -17.62 20.53
N VAL A 295 19.19 -18.14 21.38
CA VAL A 295 18.80 -18.73 22.66
C VAL A 295 19.24 -17.78 23.76
N ILE A 296 18.29 -17.32 24.54
CA ILE A 296 18.49 -16.36 25.63
C ILE A 296 18.18 -17.09 26.94
N ASN A 297 19.08 -16.99 27.92
CA ASN A 297 18.89 -17.60 29.23
C ASN A 297 17.85 -16.83 30.07
N GLN A 298 17.54 -17.35 31.26
CA GLN A 298 16.55 -16.73 32.16
C GLN A 298 16.96 -15.34 32.67
N ASN A 299 18.25 -15.00 32.61
CA ASN A 299 18.78 -13.69 32.98
C ASN A 299 18.67 -12.66 31.84
N GLY A 300 18.28 -13.10 30.63
CA GLY A 300 18.22 -12.25 29.44
C GLY A 300 19.53 -12.18 28.65
N GLU A 301 20.50 -13.04 28.96
CA GLU A 301 21.81 -13.08 28.28
C GLU A 301 21.75 -14.03 27.08
N LEU A 302 22.40 -13.64 25.97
CA LEU A 302 22.51 -14.47 24.77
C LEU A 302 23.46 -15.64 25.02
N THR A 303 22.94 -16.86 25.01
CA THR A 303 23.76 -18.09 25.15
C THR A 303 24.24 -18.62 23.81
N LEU A 304 23.41 -18.56 22.77
CA LEU A 304 23.75 -19.03 21.42
C LEU A 304 23.07 -18.14 20.38
N GLY A 305 23.85 -17.66 19.41
CA GLY A 305 23.34 -16.99 18.21
C GLY A 305 23.76 -17.77 16.96
N LEU A 306 22.81 -18.08 16.09
CA LEU A 306 23.03 -18.73 14.80
C LEU A 306 22.37 -17.89 13.72
N GLY A 307 23.14 -17.41 12.74
CA GLY A 307 22.62 -16.58 11.65
C GLY A 307 22.89 -17.20 10.29
N ASP A 308 21.83 -17.43 9.52
CA ASP A 308 21.91 -17.59 8.06
C ASP A 308 21.61 -16.21 7.44
N MET A 309 22.68 -15.44 7.18
CA MET A 309 22.59 -14.04 6.74
C MET A 309 23.19 -13.82 5.34
N ASP A 310 23.53 -14.91 4.65
CA ASP A 310 24.35 -14.85 3.42
C ASP A 310 23.62 -14.16 2.26
N ILE A 311 22.29 -14.16 2.26
CA ILE A 311 21.50 -13.43 1.27
C ILE A 311 21.81 -11.92 1.26
N HIS A 312 22.24 -11.31 2.38
CA HIS A 312 22.61 -9.88 2.40
C HIS A 312 23.80 -9.58 1.49
N LYS A 313 24.62 -10.59 1.14
CA LYS A 313 25.68 -10.47 0.12
C LYS A 313 25.13 -10.15 -1.28
N GLN A 314 23.85 -10.42 -1.53
CA GLN A 314 23.16 -10.14 -2.79
C GLN A 314 22.72 -8.67 -2.92
N ILE A 315 22.85 -7.86 -1.86
CA ILE A 315 22.69 -6.40 -1.93
C ILE A 315 23.97 -5.81 -2.55
N THR A 316 24.19 -6.12 -3.82
CA THR A 316 25.39 -5.77 -4.58
C THR A 316 25.34 -4.33 -5.08
N GLU A 317 26.50 -3.77 -5.44
CA GLU A 317 26.60 -2.51 -6.17
C GLU A 317 25.69 -2.50 -7.41
N GLN A 318 25.71 -3.58 -8.20
CA GLN A 318 24.88 -3.69 -9.40
C GLN A 318 23.38 -3.59 -9.06
N TYR A 319 22.94 -4.22 -7.98
CA TYR A 319 21.55 -4.14 -7.54
C TYR A 319 21.20 -2.73 -7.06
N VAL A 320 22.03 -2.15 -6.18
CA VAL A 320 21.82 -0.81 -5.61
C VAL A 320 21.85 0.29 -6.68
N SER A 321 22.67 0.14 -7.73
CA SER A 321 22.78 1.12 -8.83
C SER A 321 21.47 1.35 -9.59
N GLN A 322 20.54 0.40 -9.55
CA GLN A 322 19.20 0.54 -10.15
C GLN A 322 18.38 1.65 -9.48
N PHE A 323 18.77 2.06 -8.26
CA PHE A 323 18.12 3.09 -7.46
C PHE A 323 18.95 4.39 -7.38
N GLU A 324 19.94 4.59 -8.26
CA GLU A 324 20.84 5.77 -8.20
C GLU A 324 20.07 7.10 -8.17
N LYS A 325 18.96 7.21 -8.91
CA LYS A 325 18.14 8.44 -8.92
C LYS A 325 17.55 8.75 -7.55
N GLN A 326 17.00 7.73 -6.87
CA GLN A 326 16.40 7.87 -5.55
C GLN A 326 17.47 8.13 -4.48
N ILE A 327 18.62 7.45 -4.60
CA ILE A 327 19.76 7.64 -3.70
C ILE A 327 20.33 9.05 -3.82
N SER A 328 20.59 9.52 -5.04
CA SER A 328 21.19 10.84 -5.30
C SER A 328 20.28 12.03 -5.00
N SER A 329 18.95 11.81 -4.95
CA SER A 329 17.97 12.84 -4.57
C SER A 329 17.65 12.85 -3.07
N ALA A 330 18.06 11.82 -2.32
CA ALA A 330 17.82 11.73 -0.88
C ALA A 330 18.64 12.75 -0.09
N LYS A 331 18.09 13.25 1.02
CA LYS A 331 18.82 14.10 1.97
C LYS A 331 19.73 13.28 2.89
N LEU A 332 19.33 12.04 3.15
CA LEU A 332 20.04 11.09 3.99
C LEU A 332 19.95 9.68 3.42
N VAL A 333 21.08 8.99 3.35
CA VAL A 333 21.16 7.57 3.02
C VAL A 333 21.72 6.81 4.21
N CYS A 334 20.95 5.86 4.74
CA CYS A 334 21.39 5.00 5.84
C CYS A 334 21.92 3.67 5.30
N LEU A 335 23.11 3.28 5.76
CA LEU A 335 23.80 2.05 5.38
C LEU A 335 23.92 1.10 6.57
N ASP A 336 23.46 -0.13 6.39
CA ASP A 336 23.63 -1.22 7.35
C ASP A 336 25.03 -1.85 7.22
N GLY A 337 25.70 -2.13 8.34
CA GLY A 337 27.01 -2.78 8.37
C GLY A 337 27.04 -4.20 7.79
N ASN A 338 25.90 -4.87 7.62
CA ASN A 338 25.82 -6.18 6.96
C ASN A 338 26.04 -6.12 5.44
N LEU A 339 25.99 -4.93 4.82
CA LEU A 339 26.22 -4.78 3.40
C LEU A 339 27.63 -5.24 2.96
N PRO A 340 27.79 -5.70 1.71
CA PRO A 340 29.12 -5.91 1.13
C PRO A 340 29.94 -4.63 1.13
N ALA A 341 31.24 -4.73 1.45
CA ALA A 341 32.15 -3.58 1.41
C ALA A 341 32.19 -2.87 0.04
N PRO A 342 32.15 -3.56 -1.12
CA PRO A 342 32.03 -2.90 -2.42
C PRO A 342 30.77 -2.04 -2.54
N THR A 343 29.62 -2.52 -2.03
CA THR A 343 28.36 -1.77 -2.04
C THR A 343 28.44 -0.52 -1.17
N ILE A 344 29.03 -0.62 0.02
CA ILE A 344 29.27 0.53 0.90
C ILE A 344 30.14 1.57 0.18
N ASN A 345 31.26 1.15 -0.41
CA ASN A 345 32.18 2.02 -1.14
C ASN A 345 31.48 2.72 -2.33
N TYR A 346 30.65 1.99 -3.08
CA TYR A 346 29.88 2.55 -4.18
C TYR A 346 28.97 3.70 -3.71
N VAL A 347 28.18 3.49 -2.66
CA VAL A 347 27.25 4.51 -2.15
C VAL A 347 28.02 5.72 -1.57
N CYS A 348 29.13 5.49 -0.87
CA CYS A 348 30.00 6.57 -0.41
C CYS A 348 30.57 7.41 -1.56
N ASN A 349 30.98 6.77 -2.67
CA ASN A 349 31.44 7.49 -3.85
C ASN A 349 30.31 8.28 -4.55
N LEU A 350 29.07 7.76 -4.54
CA LEU A 350 27.90 8.51 -4.99
C LEU A 350 27.67 9.75 -4.13
N ALA A 351 27.86 9.68 -2.81
CA ALA A 351 27.76 10.85 -1.95
C ALA A 351 28.80 11.92 -2.31
N GLY A 352 30.04 11.52 -2.62
CA GLY A 352 31.04 12.47 -3.12
C GLY A 352 30.65 13.16 -4.42
N LYS A 353 29.91 12.46 -5.30
CA LYS A 353 29.45 12.99 -6.59
C LYS A 353 28.22 13.90 -6.48
N TYR A 354 27.24 13.51 -5.66
CA TYR A 354 25.92 14.16 -5.59
C TYR A 354 25.67 14.95 -4.29
N ASN A 355 26.61 14.91 -3.35
CA ASN A 355 26.62 15.69 -2.11
C ASN A 355 25.40 15.46 -1.19
N PHE A 356 25.07 14.20 -0.93
CA PHE A 356 24.07 13.80 0.08
C PHE A 356 24.74 13.26 1.35
N ASN A 357 24.01 13.26 2.47
CA ASN A 357 24.55 12.76 3.74
C ASN A 357 24.44 11.24 3.86
N ILE A 358 25.44 10.61 4.46
CA ILE A 358 25.43 9.18 4.77
C ILE A 358 25.46 8.94 6.28
N TRP A 359 24.56 8.07 6.75
CA TRP A 359 24.62 7.46 8.08
C TRP A 359 25.06 6.01 7.96
N TYR A 360 26.15 5.63 8.63
CA TYR A 360 26.59 4.24 8.69
C TYR A 360 26.27 3.61 10.05
N GLU A 361 25.49 2.53 10.05
CA GLU A 361 25.13 1.78 11.25
C GLU A 361 25.97 0.49 11.35
N PRO A 362 27.01 0.45 12.19
CA PRO A 362 27.75 -0.79 12.44
C PRO A 362 26.85 -1.81 13.15
N THR A 363 27.07 -3.09 12.88
CA THR A 363 26.25 -4.18 13.45
C THR A 363 27.05 -5.17 14.29
N ASP A 364 28.37 -5.14 14.14
CA ASP A 364 29.34 -5.75 15.05
C ASP A 364 30.72 -5.13 14.78
N THR A 365 31.71 -5.54 15.58
CA THR A 365 33.09 -5.04 15.47
C THR A 365 33.73 -5.37 14.12
N GLU A 366 33.53 -6.56 13.57
CA GLU A 366 34.10 -6.94 12.27
C GLU A 366 33.52 -6.13 11.11
N LYS A 367 32.24 -5.78 11.19
CA LYS A 367 31.55 -4.98 10.17
C LYS A 367 31.84 -3.50 10.33
N ALA A 368 32.09 -3.02 11.55
CA ALA A 368 32.39 -1.61 11.81
C ALA A 368 33.56 -1.06 10.98
N CYS A 369 34.54 -1.90 10.63
CA CYS A 369 35.71 -1.47 9.86
C CYS A 369 35.44 -1.27 8.37
N LYS A 370 34.38 -1.85 7.80
CA LYS A 370 34.19 -1.97 6.33
C LYS A 370 34.34 -0.64 5.57
N PRO A 371 33.72 0.49 5.97
CA PRO A 371 33.88 1.75 5.24
C PRO A 371 35.31 2.29 5.28
N PHE A 372 36.06 1.97 6.35
CA PHE A 372 37.41 2.48 6.62
C PHE A 372 38.51 1.65 5.94
N LEU A 373 38.16 0.56 5.25
CA LEU A 373 39.08 -0.23 4.43
C LEU A 373 39.46 0.47 3.11
N SER A 374 38.79 1.56 2.76
CA SER A 374 39.08 2.40 1.59
C SER A 374 38.92 3.87 1.94
N ASP A 375 39.38 4.79 1.09
CA ASP A 375 39.18 6.23 1.28
C ASP A 375 37.71 6.70 1.26
N ALA A 376 36.76 5.81 0.94
CA ALA A 376 35.35 6.13 0.84
C ALA A 376 34.73 6.58 2.19
N TRP A 377 35.33 6.23 3.33
CA TRP A 377 34.87 6.71 4.65
C TRP A 377 34.85 8.24 4.77
N LYS A 378 35.66 8.96 3.98
CA LYS A 378 35.72 10.42 3.95
C LYS A 378 34.39 11.07 3.55
N TYR A 379 33.49 10.32 2.92
CA TYR A 379 32.15 10.76 2.55
C TYR A 379 31.07 10.37 3.57
N LEU A 380 31.42 9.66 4.65
CA LEU A 380 30.49 9.38 5.74
C LEU A 380 30.23 10.65 6.54
N SER A 381 28.96 10.96 6.79
CA SER A 381 28.55 12.12 7.57
C SER A 381 28.34 11.75 9.04
N TYR A 382 27.77 10.57 9.29
CA TYR A 382 27.36 10.12 10.62
C TYR A 382 27.61 8.62 10.80
N SER A 383 27.82 8.20 12.04
CA SER A 383 27.79 6.80 12.47
C SER A 383 27.46 6.74 13.97
N SER A 384 26.88 5.63 14.43
CA SER A 384 26.52 5.39 15.84
C SER A 384 27.17 4.12 16.40
N PRO A 385 28.50 4.02 16.40
CA PRO A 385 29.18 2.86 16.97
C PRO A 385 29.04 2.81 18.49
N ASN A 386 28.96 1.60 19.04
CA ASN A 386 29.32 1.38 20.44
C ASN A 386 30.85 1.51 20.64
N MET A 387 31.32 1.43 21.89
CA MET A 387 32.74 1.63 22.21
C MET A 387 33.65 0.62 21.47
N ALA A 388 33.28 -0.66 21.42
CA ALA A 388 34.09 -1.69 20.78
C ALA A 388 34.18 -1.48 19.26
N GLU A 389 33.07 -1.11 18.62
CA GLU A 389 33.00 -0.76 17.20
C GLU A 389 33.83 0.49 16.90
N LEU A 390 33.73 1.53 17.72
CA LEU A 390 34.50 2.77 17.57
C LEU A 390 36.00 2.51 17.71
N CYS A 391 36.41 1.66 18.65
CA CYS A 391 37.78 1.20 18.77
C CYS A 391 38.23 0.47 17.50
N MET A 392 37.40 -0.39 16.92
CA MET A 392 37.75 -1.09 15.69
C MET A 392 37.88 -0.13 14.49
N MET A 393 36.99 0.85 14.36
CA MET A 393 37.11 1.91 13.35
C MET A 393 38.45 2.64 13.45
N ASN A 394 38.83 3.06 14.66
CA ASN A 394 40.10 3.75 14.90
C ASN A 394 41.33 2.88 14.65
N LYS A 395 41.30 1.60 15.07
CA LYS A 395 42.36 0.63 14.75
C LYS A 395 42.55 0.49 13.24
N THR A 396 41.44 0.43 12.49
CA THR A 396 41.45 0.29 11.02
C THR A 396 42.11 1.50 10.34
N LEU A 397 41.94 2.69 10.92
CA LEU A 397 42.60 3.93 10.48
C LEU A 397 44.07 4.05 10.93
N GLY A 398 44.60 3.07 11.68
CA GLY A 398 45.97 3.10 12.19
C GLY A 398 46.16 3.96 13.44
N HIS A 399 45.08 4.36 14.11
CA HIS A 399 45.15 5.08 15.38
C HIS A 399 45.39 4.13 16.56
N THR A 400 46.13 4.60 17.56
CA THR A 400 46.26 3.91 18.84
C THR A 400 44.94 3.97 19.60
N VAL A 401 44.50 2.84 20.15
CA VAL A 401 43.31 2.76 21.00
C VAL A 401 43.68 2.18 22.37
N PRO A 402 42.91 2.45 23.43
CA PRO A 402 43.24 1.96 24.77
C PRO A 402 43.30 0.43 24.82
N GLU A 403 44.20 -0.12 25.63
CA GLU A 403 44.29 -1.56 25.85
C GLU A 403 43.23 -2.00 26.88
N GLY A 404 42.36 -2.94 26.50
CA GLY A 404 41.31 -3.48 27.35
C GLY A 404 40.40 -4.46 26.59
N ASN A 405 39.85 -5.45 27.29
CA ASN A 405 38.77 -6.27 26.74
C ASN A 405 37.49 -5.41 26.70
N PHE A 406 37.18 -4.83 25.54
CA PHE A 406 35.90 -4.15 25.31
C PHE A 406 34.76 -5.14 24.97
N TYR A 407 34.99 -6.44 25.21
CA TYR A 407 33.97 -7.48 25.09
C TYR A 407 33.24 -7.59 26.42
N TYR A 408 32.08 -6.92 26.50
CA TYR A 408 31.12 -6.95 27.61
C TYR A 408 31.69 -6.62 29.01
N ASP A 409 31.02 -5.66 29.66
CA ASP A 409 31.18 -5.22 31.05
C ASP A 409 32.32 -4.25 31.37
N ASP A 410 32.00 -2.96 31.29
CA ASP A 410 32.31 -1.98 32.36
C ASP A 410 31.54 -0.65 32.14
N VAL A 411 30.20 -0.73 32.17
CA VAL A 411 29.37 0.44 32.52
C VAL A 411 28.57 0.05 33.76
N PRO A 412 28.90 0.58 34.96
CA PRO A 412 28.09 0.36 36.13
C PRO A 412 26.76 1.11 35.97
N GLY A 413 25.70 0.34 35.68
CA GLY A 413 24.32 0.79 35.76
C GLY A 413 23.78 1.45 34.50
N ASN A 414 22.67 0.90 34.01
CA ASN A 414 21.87 1.34 32.86
C ASN A 414 22.56 1.25 31.49
N ASP A 415 22.29 0.18 30.73
CA ASP A 415 21.49 0.36 29.51
C ASP A 415 20.95 -0.95 28.95
N MET A 416 19.84 -1.34 29.55
CA MET A 416 18.88 -2.31 29.08
C MET A 416 17.99 -1.68 27.98
N PHE A 417 18.56 -1.12 26.91
CA PHE A 417 17.79 -0.33 25.93
C PHE A 417 17.51 -1.05 24.61
N LEU A 418 18.44 -1.87 24.11
CA LEU A 418 18.26 -2.56 22.82
C LEU A 418 17.30 -3.78 22.91
N TYR A 419 17.27 -4.51 24.03
CA TYR A 419 16.34 -5.62 24.22
C TYR A 419 14.99 -5.24 24.85
N ARG A 420 14.88 -4.07 25.51
CA ARG A 420 13.60 -3.57 26.04
C ARG A 420 12.67 -2.99 24.97
N GLN A 421 13.20 -2.53 23.83
CA GLN A 421 12.38 -2.03 22.73
C GLN A 421 11.45 -3.11 22.16
N GLN A 422 11.91 -4.37 22.05
CA GLN A 422 11.05 -5.50 21.66
C GLN A 422 10.02 -5.88 22.75
N ARG A 423 10.35 -5.75 24.05
CA ARG A 423 9.38 -6.00 25.14
C ARG A 423 8.26 -4.96 25.24
N LYS A 424 8.52 -3.68 24.93
CA LYS A 424 7.47 -2.64 25.03
C LYS A 424 6.36 -2.75 23.98
N GLN A 425 6.60 -3.43 22.86
CA GLN A 425 5.53 -3.69 21.87
C GLN A 425 4.57 -4.83 22.29
N HIS A 426 4.98 -5.75 23.17
CA HIS A 426 4.15 -6.89 23.58
C HIS A 426 3.28 -6.66 24.82
N HIS A 427 3.42 -5.55 25.55
CA HIS A 427 2.61 -5.27 26.76
C HIS A 427 1.49 -4.23 26.57
N LEU A 428 1.27 -3.72 25.36
CA LEU A 428 0.18 -2.78 25.06
C LEU A 428 -1.03 -3.43 24.37
N LEU A 429 -1.01 -4.76 24.15
CA LEU A 429 -2.14 -5.51 23.59
C LEU A 429 -2.41 -6.74 24.46
N GLY A 430 -2.94 -6.52 25.66
CA GLY A 430 -3.36 -7.61 26.53
C GLY A 430 -3.75 -7.15 27.93
N SER A 431 -5.04 -7.25 28.22
CA SER A 431 -5.71 -7.04 29.51
C SER A 431 -5.92 -5.58 29.96
N GLY A 432 -7.19 -5.16 29.86
CA GLY A 432 -7.71 -4.07 30.67
C GLY A 432 -7.69 -4.46 32.15
N GLY A 433 -7.46 -3.45 32.98
CA GLY A 433 -7.42 -3.59 34.43
C GLY A 433 -7.14 -2.25 35.07
N LEU A 434 -8.20 -1.44 35.21
CA LEU A 434 -8.21 -0.31 36.14
C LEU A 434 -7.79 -0.82 37.53
N SER A 435 -6.66 -0.34 38.04
CA SER A 435 -6.50 -0.15 39.48
C SER A 435 -5.60 1.05 39.76
N THR A 436 -6.27 2.08 40.28
CA THR A 436 -5.71 3.29 40.88
C THR A 436 -5.12 3.00 42.25
N PHE A 437 -3.88 3.44 42.52
CA PHE A 437 -3.38 3.86 43.84
C PHE A 437 -2.20 4.81 43.59
N SER A 438 -2.37 6.14 43.66
CA SER A 438 -2.34 7.01 44.85
C SER A 438 -1.04 6.98 45.66
N THR A 439 -0.22 8.02 45.52
CA THR A 439 0.45 8.69 46.65
C THR A 439 0.72 10.18 46.38
N ARG A 440 -0.14 11.01 47.00
CA ARG A 440 0.13 12.27 47.71
C ARG A 440 1.19 13.26 47.18
N GLY A 441 0.68 14.41 46.74
CA GLY A 441 1.31 15.74 46.90
C GLY A 441 0.23 16.82 46.99
N ARG A 442 -0.01 17.34 48.21
CA ARG A 442 -1.01 18.37 48.55
C ARG A 442 -0.68 19.74 47.92
N LEU A 443 -1.72 20.49 47.54
CA LEU A 443 -2.05 21.89 47.93
C LEU A 443 -3.29 22.32 47.10
N ARG A 444 -4.51 22.38 47.66
CA ARG A 444 -5.25 23.60 48.12
C ARG A 444 -5.22 24.74 47.08
N SER A 445 -6.31 25.37 46.64
CA SER A 445 -7.60 25.69 47.27
C SER A 445 -8.55 26.39 46.27
N TYR A 446 -9.86 26.13 46.41
CA TYR A 446 -11.06 27.00 46.25
C TYR A 446 -11.00 28.15 45.21
N SER A 447 -11.90 28.23 44.23
CA SER A 447 -13.36 28.40 44.35
C SER A 447 -14.07 27.97 43.09
#